data_AF-A0A4D4N046-F1
#
_entry.id   AF-A0A4D4N046-F1
#
_cell.length_a   1.000
_cell.length_b   1.000
_cell.length_c   1.000
_cell.angle_alpha   90.00
_cell.angle_beta   90.00
_cell.angle_gamma   90.00
#
_symmetry.space_group_name_H-M   'P 1'
#
loop_
_entity.id
_entity.type
_entity.pdbx_description
1 polymer ?
#
loop_
_entity_poly.entity_id
_entity_poly.type
_entity_poly.pdbx_seq_one_letter_code
_entity_poly.pdbx_strand_id
1 'polypeptide(L)'
;MTAEGVYVYAIVRAGRPLPTGAGGVGSPAAPLRTIRQGRLAAVVSEAPPKLRARRRDLLAHQELLLRLSAEGPVLPMRFGMVAPDEETVRGRLAADEADHVAALERLSDGVEINVKALPAQNALADLVAEDKKVRRLRDEARRRPGYEASLRLGEAVTTALQSRAAEAGRRILRELTPLARAVAPGPDVQGCVLNVSFLVSRGDSDDFHRVAERFADRHRTHVELRLAGPLPCYSFVSAEAPHARTAGV
;
A
#
# COMPACT_ATOMS: atom_id res chain seq x y z
N MET A 1 11.77 5.38 -35.31
CA MET A 1 10.92 6.05 -34.30
C MET A 1 11.66 5.93 -32.97
N THR A 2 12.43 6.95 -32.63
CA THR A 2 13.30 6.96 -31.45
C THR A 2 12.45 6.86 -30.19
N ALA A 3 12.74 5.90 -29.33
CA ALA A 3 12.14 5.84 -28.00
C ALA A 3 12.52 7.11 -27.23
N GLU A 4 11.53 7.92 -26.86
CA GLU A 4 11.72 9.14 -26.06
C GLU A 4 11.94 8.77 -24.58
N GLY A 5 13.07 8.11 -24.32
CA GLY A 5 13.56 7.87 -22.97
C GLY A 5 13.59 6.41 -22.50
N VAL A 6 14.04 6.26 -21.27
CA VAL A 6 14.28 5.00 -20.56
C VAL A 6 13.21 4.84 -19.48
N TYR A 7 12.36 3.82 -19.61
CA TYR A 7 11.40 3.48 -18.56
C TYR A 7 12.10 2.74 -17.43
N VAL A 8 12.00 3.23 -16.21
CA VAL A 8 12.67 2.66 -15.02
C VAL A 8 11.64 1.94 -14.16
N TYR A 9 11.83 0.64 -13.98
CA TYR A 9 10.94 -0.21 -13.17
C TYR A 9 11.37 -0.26 -11.72
N ALA A 10 12.67 -0.47 -11.49
CA ALA A 10 13.21 -0.78 -10.18
C ALA A 10 14.71 -0.52 -10.08
N ILE A 11 15.19 -0.38 -8.85
CA ILE A 11 16.62 -0.45 -8.52
C ILE A 11 16.87 -1.73 -7.73
N VAL A 12 17.93 -2.46 -8.09
CA VAL A 12 18.36 -3.74 -7.49
C VAL A 12 19.88 -3.75 -7.30
N ARG A 13 20.41 -4.78 -6.63
CA ARG A 13 21.86 -5.01 -6.58
C ARG A 13 22.41 -5.33 -7.97
N ALA A 14 23.62 -4.85 -8.25
CA ALA A 14 24.33 -5.16 -9.49
C ALA A 14 24.59 -6.68 -9.62
N GLY A 15 24.56 -7.17 -10.86
CA GLY A 15 24.82 -8.59 -11.16
C GLY A 15 23.61 -9.52 -10.97
N ARG A 16 22.47 -8.97 -10.53
CA ARG A 16 21.22 -9.71 -10.42
C ARG A 16 20.66 -10.08 -11.81
N PRO A 17 20.34 -11.35 -12.08
CA PRO A 17 19.69 -11.74 -13.33
C PRO A 17 18.26 -11.19 -13.41
N LEU A 18 17.77 -10.98 -14.64
CA LEU A 18 16.36 -10.64 -14.85
C LEU A 18 15.50 -11.92 -14.84
N PRO A 19 14.26 -11.86 -14.32
CA PRO A 19 13.36 -13.00 -14.34
C PRO A 19 13.11 -13.47 -15.77
N THR A 20 13.21 -14.79 -15.99
CA THR A 20 13.01 -15.36 -17.33
C THR A 20 11.55 -15.21 -17.78
N GLY A 21 11.34 -14.86 -19.04
CA GLY A 21 9.98 -14.70 -19.61
C GLY A 21 9.20 -13.50 -19.04
N ALA A 22 9.85 -12.58 -18.32
CA ALA A 22 9.25 -11.32 -17.93
C ALA A 22 9.37 -10.29 -19.08
N GLY A 23 8.27 -9.58 -19.34
CA GLY A 23 8.22 -8.48 -20.31
C GLY A 23 8.02 -7.15 -19.60
N GLY A 24 8.49 -6.07 -20.23
CA GLY A 24 8.22 -4.71 -19.78
C GLY A 24 6.83 -4.21 -20.18
N VAL A 25 6.57 -2.95 -19.83
CA VAL A 25 5.37 -2.21 -20.23
C VAL A 25 5.41 -1.96 -21.73
N GLY A 26 4.27 -2.18 -22.41
CA GLY A 26 4.14 -1.91 -23.84
C GLY A 26 3.23 -2.91 -24.55
N SER A 27 3.01 -2.66 -25.85
CA SER A 27 2.36 -3.60 -26.75
C SER A 27 2.98 -3.46 -28.14
N PRO A 28 3.91 -4.35 -28.54
CA PRO A 28 4.39 -5.52 -27.78
C PRO A 28 5.15 -5.12 -26.50
N ALA A 29 5.28 -6.06 -25.56
CA ALA A 29 6.02 -5.83 -24.32
C ALA A 29 7.49 -5.47 -24.63
N ALA A 30 7.99 -4.38 -24.04
CA ALA A 30 9.35 -3.94 -24.28
C ALA A 30 10.36 -4.92 -23.66
N PRO A 31 11.48 -5.22 -24.33
CA PRO A 31 12.52 -6.07 -23.76
C PRO A 31 13.16 -5.40 -22.54
N LEU A 32 13.34 -6.19 -21.49
CA LEU A 32 13.96 -5.73 -20.25
C LEU A 32 15.48 -5.81 -20.35
N ARG A 33 16.16 -4.85 -19.74
CA ARG A 33 17.62 -4.81 -19.61
C ARG A 33 18.00 -4.11 -18.31
N THR A 34 19.28 -4.15 -17.97
CA THR A 34 19.81 -3.49 -16.78
C THR A 34 20.83 -2.42 -17.13
N ILE A 35 20.74 -1.27 -16.47
CA ILE A 35 21.80 -0.25 -16.47
C ILE A 35 22.53 -0.38 -15.14
N ARG A 36 23.81 -0.78 -15.18
CA ARG A 36 24.65 -0.95 -13.99
C ARG A 36 25.38 0.33 -13.65
N GLN A 37 25.48 0.61 -12.35
CA GLN A 37 26.31 1.68 -11.80
C GLN A 37 26.77 1.28 -10.39
N GLY A 38 28.08 1.11 -10.21
CA GLY A 38 28.64 0.67 -8.93
C GLY A 38 28.04 -0.65 -8.42
N ARG A 39 27.52 -0.64 -7.20
CA ARG A 39 26.88 -1.76 -6.52
C ARG A 39 25.41 -1.96 -6.90
N LEU A 40 24.86 -1.09 -7.74
CA LEU A 40 23.45 -1.05 -8.11
C LEU A 40 23.22 -1.30 -9.60
N ALA A 41 22.00 -1.68 -9.92
CA ALA A 41 21.50 -1.71 -11.28
C ALA A 41 20.04 -1.23 -11.32
N ALA A 42 19.70 -0.45 -12.34
CA ALA A 42 18.32 -0.13 -12.67
C ALA A 42 17.79 -1.17 -13.67
N VAL A 43 16.62 -1.74 -13.39
CA VAL A 43 15.86 -2.55 -14.35
C VAL A 43 15.05 -1.61 -15.22
N VAL A 44 15.27 -1.67 -16.53
CA VAL A 44 14.73 -0.70 -17.48
C VAL A 44 14.25 -1.36 -18.78
N SER A 45 13.50 -0.59 -19.57
CA SER A 45 13.23 -0.85 -20.98
C SER A 45 13.21 0.46 -21.75
N GLU A 46 13.07 0.39 -23.06
CA GLU A 46 12.66 1.57 -23.83
C GLU A 46 11.28 2.05 -23.35
N ALA A 47 11.10 3.37 -23.29
CA ALA A 47 9.81 3.95 -22.96
C ALA A 47 8.83 3.81 -24.14
N PRO A 48 7.59 3.36 -23.90
CA PRO A 48 6.61 3.27 -24.97
C PRO A 48 6.19 4.67 -25.43
N PRO A 49 6.06 4.94 -26.75
CA PRO A 49 5.86 6.28 -27.32
C PRO A 49 4.53 6.95 -26.94
N LYS A 50 3.60 6.21 -26.33
CA LYS A 50 2.31 6.73 -25.83
C LYS A 50 2.01 6.14 -24.45
N LEU A 51 2.94 6.33 -23.52
CA LEU A 51 2.78 5.85 -22.16
C LEU A 51 1.51 6.44 -21.53
N ARG A 52 0.56 5.57 -21.23
CA ARG A 52 -0.68 5.90 -20.53
C ARG A 52 -0.87 4.88 -19.42
N ALA A 53 -1.51 5.27 -18.33
CA ALA A 53 -1.89 4.37 -17.23
C ALA A 53 -3.05 3.44 -17.63
N ARG A 54 -2.85 2.62 -18.66
CA ARG A 54 -3.81 1.58 -19.07
C ARG A 54 -3.71 0.43 -18.08
N ARG A 55 -4.84 -0.23 -17.79
CA ARG A 55 -4.90 -1.38 -16.86
C ARG A 55 -3.84 -2.44 -17.19
N ARG A 56 -3.69 -2.81 -18.46
CA ARG A 56 -2.68 -3.77 -18.92
C ARG A 56 -1.26 -3.35 -18.54
N ASP A 57 -0.92 -2.08 -18.76
CA ASP A 57 0.42 -1.55 -18.56
C ASP A 57 0.73 -1.46 -17.05
N LEU A 58 -0.25 -1.06 -16.23
CA LEU A 58 -0.15 -1.09 -14.76
C LEU A 58 0.08 -2.52 -14.24
N LEU A 59 -0.66 -3.50 -14.76
CA LEU A 59 -0.52 -4.90 -14.38
C LEU A 59 0.85 -5.46 -14.80
N ALA A 60 1.32 -5.13 -16.02
CA ALA A 60 2.64 -5.57 -16.48
C ALA A 60 3.78 -5.02 -15.60
N HIS A 61 3.72 -3.74 -15.24
CA HIS A 61 4.66 -3.11 -14.31
C HIS A 61 4.66 -3.80 -12.95
N GLN A 62 3.46 -4.03 -12.39
CA GLN A 62 3.31 -4.67 -11.08
C GLN A 62 3.78 -6.12 -11.08
N GLU A 63 3.44 -6.91 -12.11
CA GLU A 63 3.85 -8.30 -12.26
C GLU A 63 5.39 -8.42 -12.32
N LEU A 64 6.05 -7.56 -13.10
CA LEU A 64 7.51 -7.53 -13.14
C LEU A 64 8.10 -7.26 -11.75
N LEU A 65 7.57 -6.27 -11.02
CA LEU A 65 8.05 -5.95 -9.68
C LEU A 65 7.81 -7.07 -8.67
N LEU A 66 6.71 -7.82 -8.78
CA LEU A 66 6.46 -8.99 -7.95
C LEU A 66 7.47 -10.09 -8.21
N ARG A 67 7.76 -10.40 -9.48
CA ARG A 67 8.80 -11.39 -9.87
C ARG A 67 10.18 -10.98 -9.38
N LEU A 68 10.55 -9.71 -9.59
CA LEU A 68 11.78 -9.17 -9.02
C LEU A 68 11.75 -9.26 -7.49
N SER A 69 10.64 -8.99 -6.81
CA SER A 69 10.63 -9.07 -5.35
C SER A 69 10.75 -10.51 -4.82
N ALA A 70 10.31 -11.50 -5.58
CA ALA A 70 10.40 -12.92 -5.22
C ALA A 70 11.84 -13.44 -5.19
N GLU A 71 12.71 -12.91 -6.05
CA GLU A 71 14.11 -13.35 -6.16
C GLU A 71 15.09 -12.56 -5.25
N GLY A 72 14.61 -11.57 -4.48
CA GLY A 72 15.46 -10.71 -3.62
C GLY A 72 15.01 -9.25 -3.53
N PRO A 73 15.68 -8.41 -2.73
CA PRO A 73 15.24 -7.04 -2.44
C PRO A 73 15.20 -6.15 -3.70
N VAL A 74 14.18 -5.29 -3.74
CA VAL A 74 13.89 -4.38 -4.85
C VAL A 74 13.48 -3.02 -4.28
N LEU A 75 13.97 -1.94 -4.88
CA LEU A 75 13.40 -0.61 -4.73
C LEU A 75 12.43 -0.37 -5.89
N PRO A 76 11.12 -0.55 -5.70
CA PRO A 76 10.17 -0.38 -6.79
C PRO A 76 10.01 1.09 -7.17
N MET A 77 10.08 1.40 -8.46
CA MET A 77 9.72 2.71 -8.99
C MET A 77 8.20 2.78 -9.20
N ARG A 78 7.63 3.96 -9.01
CA ARG A 78 6.23 4.20 -9.35
C ARG A 78 6.00 3.98 -10.85
N PHE A 79 4.79 3.61 -11.23
CA PHE A 79 4.44 3.52 -12.64
C PHE A 79 4.65 4.88 -13.32
N GLY A 80 5.28 4.88 -14.49
CA GLY A 80 5.43 6.06 -15.31
C GLY A 80 6.76 6.79 -15.15
N MET A 81 7.72 6.22 -14.41
CA MET A 81 9.04 6.82 -14.24
C MET A 81 9.88 6.64 -15.51
N VAL A 82 9.97 7.71 -16.31
CA VAL A 82 10.76 7.76 -17.54
C VAL A 82 11.90 8.76 -17.37
N ALA A 83 13.13 8.30 -17.59
CA ALA A 83 14.31 9.14 -17.69
C ALA A 83 14.57 9.54 -19.15
N PRO A 84 15.15 10.71 -19.42
CA PRO A 84 15.44 11.15 -20.79
C PRO A 84 16.45 10.25 -21.50
N ASP A 85 17.42 9.70 -20.75
CA ASP A 85 18.48 8.84 -21.28
C ASP A 85 19.09 7.94 -20.19
N GLU A 86 20.00 7.05 -20.59
CA GLU A 86 20.70 6.16 -19.67
C GLU A 86 21.70 6.87 -18.77
N GLU A 87 22.29 7.96 -19.22
CA GLU A 87 23.29 8.72 -18.46
C GLU A 87 22.65 9.35 -17.22
N THR A 88 21.43 9.88 -17.37
CA THR A 88 20.60 10.37 -16.28
C THR A 88 20.31 9.28 -15.26
N VAL A 89 19.99 8.05 -15.71
CA VAL A 89 19.79 6.90 -14.82
C VAL A 89 21.08 6.56 -14.06
N ARG A 90 22.22 6.49 -14.75
CA ARG A 90 23.52 6.23 -14.10
C ARG A 90 23.88 7.32 -13.10
N GLY A 91 23.69 8.59 -13.45
CA GLY A 91 23.94 9.74 -12.59
C GLY A 91 23.12 9.66 -11.30
N ARG A 92 21.82 9.33 -11.39
CA ARG A 92 20.98 9.17 -10.20
C ARG A 92 21.39 7.98 -9.33
N LEU A 93 21.70 6.83 -9.94
CA LEU A 93 22.21 5.67 -9.22
C LEU A 93 23.52 5.96 -8.49
N ALA A 94 24.41 6.76 -9.08
CA ALA A 94 25.67 7.15 -8.47
C ALA A 94 25.47 8.14 -7.31
N ALA A 95 24.60 9.13 -7.49
CA ALA A 95 24.33 10.16 -6.48
C ALA A 95 23.75 9.58 -5.18
N ASP A 96 22.83 8.62 -5.31
CA ASP A 96 22.09 8.04 -4.18
C ASP A 96 22.58 6.61 -3.81
N GLU A 97 23.79 6.21 -4.23
CA GLU A 97 24.20 4.79 -4.16
C GLU A 97 24.12 4.24 -2.72
N ALA A 98 24.66 4.99 -1.75
CA ALA A 98 24.68 4.57 -0.35
C ALA A 98 23.27 4.38 0.22
N ASP A 99 22.37 5.33 -0.06
CA ASP A 99 20.99 5.30 0.44
C ASP A 99 20.20 4.16 -0.18
N HIS A 100 20.36 3.93 -1.48
CA HIS A 100 19.73 2.81 -2.17
C HIS A 100 20.25 1.44 -1.71
N VAL A 101 21.56 1.33 -1.47
CA VAL A 101 22.17 0.11 -0.90
C VAL A 101 21.60 -0.18 0.49
N ALA A 102 21.54 0.83 1.36
CA ALA A 102 20.97 0.70 2.69
C ALA A 102 19.47 0.38 2.65
N ALA A 103 18.71 0.99 1.73
CA ALA A 103 17.29 0.68 1.54
C ALA A 103 17.09 -0.77 1.10
N LEU A 104 17.88 -1.27 0.14
CA LEU A 104 17.81 -2.68 -0.29
C LEU A 104 18.11 -3.65 0.86
N GLU A 105 19.05 -3.31 1.76
CA GLU A 105 19.36 -4.13 2.94
C GLU A 105 18.18 -4.13 3.93
N ARG A 106 17.60 -2.96 4.21
CA ARG A 106 16.40 -2.87 5.05
C ARG A 106 15.23 -3.66 4.49
N LEU A 107 15.06 -3.70 3.16
CA LEU A 107 13.96 -4.41 2.51
C LEU A 107 14.27 -5.89 2.24
N SER A 108 15.45 -6.38 2.60
CA SER A 108 15.81 -7.78 2.40
C SER A 108 14.82 -8.70 3.11
N ASP A 109 14.35 -9.72 2.40
CA ASP A 109 13.28 -10.65 2.80
C ASP A 109 11.97 -9.99 3.30
N GLY A 110 11.74 -8.74 2.92
CA GLY A 110 10.55 -7.99 3.28
C GLY A 110 9.48 -8.04 2.19
N VAL A 111 8.22 -8.07 2.61
CA VAL A 111 7.04 -7.81 1.77
C VAL A 111 6.21 -6.70 2.38
N GLU A 112 5.52 -5.94 1.55
CA GLU A 112 4.57 -4.94 2.03
C GLU A 112 3.16 -5.52 2.07
N ILE A 113 2.48 -5.34 3.20
CA ILE A 113 1.05 -5.62 3.35
C ILE A 113 0.38 -4.30 3.74
N ASN A 114 -0.56 -3.84 2.91
CA ASN A 114 -1.37 -2.66 3.18
C ASN A 114 -2.67 -3.07 3.85
N VAL A 115 -3.02 -2.38 4.93
CA VAL A 115 -4.26 -2.58 5.69
C VAL A 115 -5.07 -1.30 5.65
N LYS A 116 -6.30 -1.41 5.18
CA LYS A 116 -7.30 -0.35 5.20
C LYS A 116 -8.43 -0.72 6.15
N ALA A 117 -8.84 0.23 6.97
CA ALA A 117 -10.01 0.12 7.82
C ALA A 117 -11.09 1.09 7.33
N LEU A 118 -12.28 0.57 7.07
CA LEU A 118 -13.45 1.34 6.67
C LEU A 118 -14.59 1.12 7.66
N PRO A 119 -15.55 2.05 7.79
CA PRO A 119 -16.76 1.79 8.56
C PRO A 119 -17.51 0.56 8.07
N ALA A 120 -17.93 -0.29 8.99
CA ALA A 120 -18.64 -1.52 8.66
C ALA A 120 -19.91 -1.23 7.86
N GLN A 121 -20.09 -1.97 6.77
CA GLN A 121 -21.31 -1.97 6.00
C GLN A 121 -22.35 -2.86 6.70
N ASN A 122 -23.63 -2.44 6.69
CA ASN A 122 -24.75 -3.20 7.26
C ASN A 122 -24.74 -3.40 8.79
N ALA A 123 -24.05 -2.56 9.55
CA ALA A 123 -24.00 -2.63 11.02
C ALA A 123 -25.09 -1.79 11.73
N LEU A 124 -26.15 -1.40 11.05
CA LEU A 124 -27.14 -0.46 11.61
C LEU A 124 -27.90 -1.04 12.81
N ALA A 125 -28.22 -2.34 12.79
CA ALA A 125 -28.92 -2.99 13.90
C ALA A 125 -28.06 -2.97 15.18
N ASP A 126 -26.80 -3.39 15.08
CA ASP A 126 -25.84 -3.38 16.19
C ASP A 126 -25.57 -1.95 16.67
N LEU A 127 -25.43 -1.00 15.73
CA LEU A 127 -25.25 0.41 16.04
C LEU A 127 -26.38 0.96 16.90
N VAL A 128 -27.63 0.68 16.54
CA VAL A 128 -28.79 1.14 17.31
C VAL A 128 -28.89 0.42 18.67
N ALA A 129 -28.45 -0.83 18.75
CA ALA A 129 -28.42 -1.62 19.99
C ALA A 129 -27.36 -1.15 21.00
N GLU A 130 -26.33 -0.44 20.55
CA GLU A 130 -25.19 -0.03 21.39
C GLU A 130 -25.10 1.50 21.56
N ASP A 131 -25.50 2.29 20.57
CA ASP A 131 -25.43 3.76 20.61
C ASP A 131 -26.76 4.39 21.07
N LYS A 132 -26.74 4.96 22.28
CA LYS A 132 -27.92 5.60 22.90
C LYS A 132 -28.40 6.82 22.11
N LYS A 133 -27.49 7.60 21.49
CA LYS A 133 -27.84 8.80 20.73
C LYS A 133 -28.54 8.41 19.43
N VAL A 134 -27.99 7.45 18.69
CA VAL A 134 -28.60 6.92 17.46
C VAL A 134 -29.97 6.32 17.77
N ARG A 135 -30.10 5.54 18.85
CA ARG A 135 -31.40 4.99 19.29
C ARG A 135 -32.43 6.08 19.57
N ARG A 136 -32.04 7.10 20.34
CA ARG A 136 -32.92 8.22 20.69
C ARG A 136 -33.40 8.95 19.42
N LEU A 137 -32.48 9.28 18.52
CA LEU A 137 -32.81 10.00 17.28
C LEU A 137 -33.68 9.14 16.35
N ARG A 138 -33.47 7.82 16.30
CA ARG A 138 -34.35 6.89 15.58
C ARG A 138 -35.77 6.93 16.13
N ASP A 139 -35.91 6.88 17.46
CA ASP A 139 -37.22 6.88 18.12
C ASP A 139 -37.94 8.24 17.99
N GLU A 140 -37.19 9.34 17.94
CA GLU A 140 -37.70 10.67 17.62
C GLU A 140 -38.18 10.77 16.17
N ALA A 141 -37.37 10.33 15.20
CA ALA A 141 -37.72 10.33 13.78
C ALA A 141 -38.93 9.43 13.47
N ARG A 142 -39.11 8.32 14.20
CA ARG A 142 -40.32 7.48 14.11
C ARG A 142 -41.58 8.16 14.65
N ARG A 143 -41.45 8.90 15.75
CA ARG A 143 -42.57 9.60 16.39
C ARG A 143 -42.98 10.86 15.65
N ARG A 144 -42.03 11.58 15.07
CA ARG A 144 -42.24 12.83 14.31
C ARG A 144 -41.43 12.77 13.01
N PRO A 145 -41.96 12.11 11.97
CA PRO A 145 -41.29 12.05 10.68
C PRO A 145 -41.14 13.44 10.09
N GLY A 146 -39.96 13.74 9.55
CA GLY A 146 -39.67 15.01 8.91
C GLY A 146 -38.26 15.03 8.33
N TYR A 147 -38.02 15.89 7.34
CA TYR A 147 -36.73 15.98 6.65
C TYR A 147 -35.58 16.25 7.63
N GLU A 148 -35.76 17.19 8.56
CA GLU A 148 -34.76 17.54 9.58
C GLU A 148 -34.45 16.37 10.53
N ALA A 149 -35.47 15.60 10.94
CA ALA A 149 -35.29 14.43 11.79
C ALA A 149 -34.52 13.31 11.07
N SER A 150 -34.84 13.08 9.79
CA SER A 150 -34.12 12.12 8.94
C SER A 150 -32.66 12.53 8.72
N LEU A 151 -32.40 13.82 8.49
CA LEU A 151 -31.04 14.36 8.32
C LEU A 151 -30.21 14.16 9.59
N ARG A 152 -30.73 14.57 10.75
CA ARG A 152 -30.04 14.40 12.05
C ARG A 152 -29.76 12.94 12.37
N LEU A 153 -30.68 12.04 12.06
CA LEU A 153 -30.48 10.61 12.22
C LEU A 153 -29.36 10.09 11.30
N GLY A 154 -29.37 10.48 10.02
CA GLY A 154 -28.35 10.10 9.05
C GLY A 154 -26.95 10.58 9.44
N GLU A 155 -26.82 11.83 9.91
CA GLU A 155 -25.58 12.39 10.43
C GLU A 155 -25.07 11.64 11.66
N ALA A 156 -25.97 11.34 12.61
CA ALA A 156 -25.62 10.61 13.82
C ALA A 156 -25.17 9.18 13.51
N VAL A 157 -25.84 8.48 12.60
CA VAL A 157 -25.44 7.15 12.14
C VAL A 157 -24.06 7.19 11.50
N THR A 158 -23.82 8.13 10.58
CA THR A 158 -22.54 8.27 9.88
C THR A 158 -21.40 8.54 10.86
N THR A 159 -21.60 9.49 11.78
CA THR A 159 -20.61 9.86 12.81
C THR A 159 -20.28 8.67 13.71
N ALA A 160 -21.30 7.91 14.13
CA ALA A 160 -21.11 6.79 15.04
C ALA A 160 -20.42 5.60 14.35
N LEU A 161 -20.75 5.30 13.09
CA LEU A 161 -20.03 4.30 12.29
C LEU A 161 -18.56 4.68 12.09
N GLN A 162 -18.27 5.94 11.75
CA GLN A 162 -16.90 6.44 11.63
C GLN A 162 -16.12 6.33 12.94
N SER A 163 -16.75 6.66 14.07
CA SER A 163 -16.12 6.62 15.39
C SER A 163 -15.75 5.19 15.80
N ARG A 164 -16.65 4.23 15.59
CA ARG A 164 -16.39 2.79 15.83
C ARG A 164 -15.27 2.26 14.97
N ALA A 165 -15.30 2.60 13.69
CA ALA A 165 -14.29 2.18 12.74
C ALA A 165 -12.92 2.76 13.14
N ALA A 166 -12.85 4.03 13.52
CA ALA A 166 -11.62 4.67 13.95
C ALA A 166 -11.06 4.02 15.23
N GLU A 167 -11.92 3.64 16.18
CA GLU A 167 -11.51 2.91 17.36
C GLU A 167 -10.97 1.52 17.02
N ALA A 168 -11.68 0.76 16.21
CA ALA A 168 -11.23 -0.54 15.71
C ALA A 168 -9.92 -0.41 14.91
N GLY A 169 -9.79 0.63 14.08
CA GLY A 169 -8.57 0.99 13.35
C GLY A 169 -7.36 1.18 14.27
N ARG A 170 -7.53 1.94 15.37
CA ARG A 170 -6.48 2.09 16.38
C ARG A 170 -6.12 0.76 17.06
N ARG A 171 -7.10 -0.13 17.27
CA ARG A 171 -6.87 -1.45 17.89
C ARG A 171 -6.09 -2.38 16.95
N ILE A 172 -6.51 -2.51 15.69
CA ILE A 172 -5.80 -3.36 14.72
C ILE A 172 -4.38 -2.86 14.47
N LEU A 173 -4.16 -1.55 14.41
CA LEU A 173 -2.81 -0.99 14.28
C LEU A 173 -1.90 -1.45 15.43
N ARG A 174 -2.39 -1.41 16.68
CA ARG A 174 -1.64 -1.90 17.85
C ARG A 174 -1.39 -3.40 17.82
N GLU A 175 -2.34 -4.19 17.32
CA GLU A 175 -2.23 -5.65 17.25
C GLU A 175 -1.26 -6.10 16.15
N LEU A 176 -1.21 -5.40 15.01
CA LEU A 176 -0.35 -5.76 13.88
C LEU A 176 1.06 -5.16 13.94
N THR A 177 1.24 -4.02 14.61
CA THR A 177 2.57 -3.35 14.68
C THR A 177 3.69 -4.27 15.21
N PRO A 178 3.49 -5.08 16.27
CA PRO A 178 4.54 -5.99 16.77
C PRO A 178 4.93 -7.11 15.80
N LEU A 179 4.10 -7.40 14.80
CA LEU A 179 4.34 -8.43 13.78
C LEU A 179 5.07 -7.87 12.55
N ALA A 180 5.31 -6.57 12.51
CA ALA A 180 5.95 -5.89 11.40
C ALA A 180 7.33 -5.35 11.79
N ARG A 181 8.25 -5.37 10.82
CA ARG A 181 9.59 -4.78 10.94
C ARG A 181 9.54 -3.26 10.88
N ALA A 182 8.58 -2.70 10.14
CA ALA A 182 8.35 -1.27 10.03
C ALA A 182 6.89 -0.99 9.65
N VAL A 183 6.44 0.22 9.96
CA VAL A 183 5.08 0.71 9.67
C VAL A 183 5.18 2.07 8.96
N ALA A 184 4.40 2.27 7.91
CA ALA A 184 4.36 3.52 7.17
C ALA A 184 2.91 3.95 6.92
N PRO A 185 2.54 5.22 7.22
CA PRO A 185 1.21 5.73 6.89
C PRO A 185 1.04 5.79 5.37
N GLY A 186 -0.12 5.33 4.89
CA GLY A 186 -0.54 5.52 3.51
C GLY A 186 -1.20 6.90 3.31
N PRO A 187 -1.47 7.29 2.06
CA PRO A 187 -2.22 8.52 1.77
C PRO A 187 -3.65 8.43 2.31
N ASP A 188 -4.26 9.59 2.55
CA ASP A 188 -5.67 9.67 2.91
C ASP A 188 -6.54 9.10 1.79
N VAL A 189 -7.45 8.20 2.16
CA VAL A 189 -8.41 7.56 1.25
C VAL A 189 -9.82 7.91 1.73
N GLN A 190 -10.64 8.47 0.86
CA GLN A 190 -12.01 8.85 1.19
C GLN A 190 -12.80 7.67 1.75
N GLY A 191 -13.44 7.88 2.90
CA GLY A 191 -14.22 6.85 3.60
C GLY A 191 -13.39 5.84 4.40
N CYS A 192 -12.06 5.96 4.37
CA CYS A 192 -11.14 5.12 5.15
C CYS A 192 -10.78 5.83 6.45
N VAL A 193 -10.80 5.12 7.58
CA VAL A 193 -10.37 5.65 8.89
C VAL A 193 -8.93 5.28 9.23
N LEU A 194 -8.36 4.31 8.52
CA LEU A 194 -6.95 3.91 8.60
C LEU A 194 -6.49 3.42 7.24
N ASN A 195 -5.34 3.88 6.76
CA ASN A 195 -4.64 3.31 5.61
C ASN A 195 -3.15 3.24 5.96
N VAL A 196 -2.64 2.03 6.23
CA VAL A 196 -1.28 1.84 6.74
C VAL A 196 -0.64 0.66 6.04
N SER A 197 0.63 0.81 5.69
CA SER A 197 1.46 -0.27 5.17
C SER A 197 2.39 -0.82 6.24
N PHE A 198 2.57 -2.12 6.21
CA PHE A 198 3.44 -2.87 7.12
C PHE A 198 4.51 -3.57 6.29
N LEU A 199 5.77 -3.43 6.72
CA LEU A 199 6.88 -4.22 6.20
C LEU A 199 6.96 -5.48 7.06
N VAL A 200 6.66 -6.63 6.46
CA VAL A 200 6.59 -7.92 7.15
C VAL A 200 7.66 -8.85 6.54
N SER A 201 8.28 -9.69 7.36
CA SER A 201 9.17 -10.73 6.83
C SER A 201 8.36 -11.67 5.94
N ARG A 202 8.92 -12.13 4.82
CA ARG A 202 8.21 -13.02 3.89
C ARG A 202 7.67 -14.28 4.57
N GLY A 203 8.47 -14.89 5.45
CA GLY A 203 8.07 -16.08 6.22
C GLY A 203 6.93 -15.84 7.22
N ASP A 204 6.78 -14.60 7.71
CA ASP A 204 5.76 -14.23 8.72
C ASP A 204 4.46 -13.70 8.08
N SER A 205 4.42 -13.59 6.75
CA SER A 205 3.29 -13.02 6.00
C SER A 205 1.97 -13.75 6.32
N ASP A 206 1.97 -15.07 6.38
CA ASP A 206 0.76 -15.84 6.64
C ASP A 206 0.25 -15.64 8.08
N ASP A 207 1.15 -15.53 9.06
CA ASP A 207 0.78 -15.22 10.44
C ASP A 207 0.19 -13.83 10.59
N PHE A 208 0.77 -12.85 9.89
CA PHE A 208 0.24 -11.49 9.83
C PHE A 208 -1.20 -11.47 9.30
N HIS A 209 -1.46 -12.15 8.18
CA HIS A 209 -2.80 -12.26 7.61
C HIS A 209 -3.77 -12.95 8.57
N ARG A 210 -3.38 -14.07 9.18
CA ARG A 210 -4.21 -14.79 10.16
C ARG A 210 -4.62 -13.91 11.34
N VAL A 211 -3.72 -13.07 11.86
CA VAL A 211 -4.03 -12.15 12.96
C VAL A 211 -5.05 -11.09 12.51
N ALA A 212 -4.83 -10.51 11.34
CA ALA A 212 -5.74 -9.50 10.78
C ALA A 212 -7.14 -10.06 10.47
N GLU A 213 -7.22 -11.27 9.93
CA GLU A 213 -8.49 -11.98 9.65
C GLU A 213 -9.25 -12.27 10.95
N ARG A 214 -8.59 -12.82 11.98
CA ARG A 214 -9.23 -13.04 13.29
C ARG A 214 -9.72 -11.75 13.93
N PHE A 215 -9.01 -10.63 13.73
CA PHE A 215 -9.50 -9.33 14.17
C PHE A 215 -10.73 -8.90 13.39
N ALA A 216 -10.70 -9.01 12.06
CA ALA A 216 -11.81 -8.66 11.18
C ALA A 216 -13.09 -9.40 11.58
N ASP A 217 -13.00 -10.71 11.84
CA ASP A 217 -14.14 -11.54 12.25
C ASP A 217 -14.73 -11.08 13.60
N ARG A 218 -13.87 -10.81 14.59
CA ARG A 218 -14.28 -10.32 15.92
C ARG A 218 -14.91 -8.92 15.87
N HIS A 219 -14.52 -8.10 14.91
CA HIS A 219 -14.91 -6.69 14.81
C HIS A 219 -15.75 -6.35 13.57
N ARG A 220 -16.35 -7.35 12.92
CA ARG A 220 -17.11 -7.21 11.66
C ARG A 220 -18.23 -6.16 11.68
N THR A 221 -18.80 -5.89 12.86
CA THR A 221 -19.87 -4.89 13.05
C THR A 221 -19.34 -3.48 13.32
N HIS A 222 -18.03 -3.34 13.53
CA HIS A 222 -17.37 -2.08 13.86
C HIS A 222 -16.53 -1.57 12.69
N VAL A 223 -15.90 -2.47 11.94
CA VAL A 223 -14.98 -2.14 10.85
C VAL A 223 -14.99 -3.19 9.75
N GLU A 224 -14.87 -2.72 8.51
CA GLU A 224 -14.49 -3.54 7.36
C GLU A 224 -12.98 -3.39 7.15
N LEU A 225 -12.22 -4.48 7.33
CA LEU A 225 -10.80 -4.50 6.99
C LEU A 225 -10.59 -4.96 5.56
N ARG A 226 -9.74 -4.25 4.82
CA ARG A 226 -9.26 -4.65 3.50
C ARG A 226 -7.75 -4.78 3.52
N LEU A 227 -7.26 -5.97 3.21
CA LEU A 227 -5.85 -6.28 3.11
C LEU A 227 -5.44 -6.34 1.64
N ALA A 228 -4.26 -5.81 1.33
CA ALA A 228 -3.65 -5.93 0.02
C ALA A 228 -2.17 -6.29 0.17
N GLY A 229 -1.77 -7.40 -0.45
CA GLY A 229 -0.41 -7.89 -0.46
C GLY A 229 -0.33 -9.41 -0.62
N PRO A 230 0.89 -9.96 -0.70
CA PRO A 230 2.18 -9.26 -0.61
C PRO A 230 2.42 -8.32 -1.81
N LEU A 231 2.83 -7.09 -1.54
CA LEU A 231 3.16 -6.05 -2.53
C LEU A 231 4.68 -5.81 -2.58
N PRO A 232 5.21 -5.27 -3.69
CA PRO A 232 6.51 -4.59 -3.66
C PRO A 232 6.49 -3.46 -2.63
N CYS A 233 7.61 -3.25 -1.94
CA CYS A 233 7.70 -2.36 -0.77
C CYS A 233 7.77 -0.86 -1.13
N TYR A 234 6.75 -0.32 -1.80
CA TYR A 234 6.67 1.08 -2.21
C TYR A 234 6.75 2.06 -1.04
N SER A 235 6.09 1.74 0.08
CA SER A 235 5.97 2.63 1.24
C SER A 235 7.27 2.73 2.05
N PHE A 236 8.27 1.91 1.73
CA PHE A 236 9.50 1.76 2.52
C PHE A 236 10.78 2.03 1.71
N VAL A 237 10.65 2.60 0.50
CA VAL A 237 11.79 2.96 -0.36
C VAL A 237 12.58 4.16 0.20
N SER A 238 11.91 5.10 0.88
CA SER A 238 12.55 6.26 1.50
C SER A 238 12.90 6.00 2.97
N ALA A 239 14.02 6.57 3.45
CA ALA A 239 14.48 6.46 4.84
C ALA A 239 13.60 7.23 5.86
N GLU A 240 12.61 8.01 5.40
CA GLU A 240 11.72 8.81 6.24
C GLU A 240 10.52 8.05 6.81
N ALA A 241 10.48 6.72 6.74
CA ALA A 241 9.43 5.97 7.44
C ALA A 241 9.52 6.27 8.96
N PRO A 242 8.52 6.94 9.57
CA PRO A 242 8.62 7.38 10.95
C PRO A 242 8.78 6.15 11.83
N HIS A 243 9.92 6.05 12.51
CA HIS A 243 10.11 5.08 13.57
C HIS A 243 8.97 5.27 14.58
N ALA A 244 8.28 4.17 14.91
CA ALA A 244 7.27 4.16 15.95
C ALA A 244 7.93 4.62 17.24
N ARG A 245 7.79 5.90 17.58
CA ARG A 245 8.10 6.39 18.91
C ARG A 245 7.01 5.82 19.80
N THR A 246 7.37 4.80 20.57
CA THR A 246 6.67 4.44 21.79
C THR A 246 6.69 5.68 22.69
N ALA A 247 5.60 6.44 22.65
CA ALA A 247 5.33 7.45 23.66
C ALA A 247 4.94 6.71 24.95
N GLY A 248 5.96 6.36 25.74
CA GLY A 248 5.80 6.15 27.17
C GLY A 248 5.96 7.48 27.88
N VAL A 249 4.90 7.94 28.55
CA VAL A 249 4.74 8.17 30.00
C VAL A 249 3.25 8.41 30.24
#